data_AF-A0A524EUP0-F1
#
_entry.id   AF-A0A524EUP0-F1
#
_cell.length_a   1.000
_cell.length_b   1.000
_cell.length_c   1.000
_cell.angle_alpha   90.00
_cell.angle_beta   90.00
_cell.angle_gamma   90.00
#
_symmetry.space_group_name_H-M   'P 1'
#
loop_
_entity.id
_entity.type
_entity.pdbx_description
1 polymer ?
#
loop_
_entity_poly.entity_id
_entity_poly.type
_entity_poly.pdbx_seq_one_letter_code
_entity_poly.pdbx_strand_id
1 'polypeptide(L)'
;MEILHNFYLIHQYTGICLIHRKYGSIEFNQDLVSGFLTALKDFSVEFSKGSGELKIIDMQIFYLLLVFKEGILCTAAADKNDDAKITHKVLSDVIDKFVDKFGDVIGNWSGDVRIFKNFESIIDEILLNGRVAEIQLKIPILKIYEKDFRKSQQKIMKKGLILTEEDLRVAQNQKPKWTLKRLPAQVITQGFLDKEMYKIAHLADGFHTISDIAEESGKPEADIQVLIDDLDDLGLLKFIEIK
;
A
#
# COMPACT_ATOMS: atom_id res chain seq x y z
N MET A 1 7.28 7.95 3.23
CA MET A 1 7.25 6.56 3.75
C MET A 1 6.04 6.42 4.65
N GLU A 2 4.94 5.91 4.11
CA GLU A 2 3.72 5.62 4.87
C GLU A 2 3.66 4.10 5.03
N ILE A 3 3.58 3.67 6.29
CA ILE A 3 3.85 2.32 6.80
C ILE A 3 2.62 1.94 7.61
N LEU A 4 2.27 0.67 7.68
CA LEU A 4 1.40 0.14 8.76
C LEU A 4 1.83 0.73 10.10
N HIS A 5 1.05 1.63 10.69
CA HIS A 5 1.54 2.39 11.83
C HIS A 5 1.61 1.53 13.08
N ASN A 6 0.55 0.77 13.32
CA ASN A 6 0.41 -0.08 14.48
C ASN A 6 -0.34 -1.34 14.12
N PHE A 7 0.04 -2.44 14.77
CA PHE A 7 -0.62 -3.73 14.71
C PHE A 7 -0.95 -4.18 16.13
N TYR A 8 -2.16 -4.70 16.34
CA TYR A 8 -2.59 -5.24 17.61
C TYR A 8 -3.24 -6.61 17.42
N LEU A 9 -2.90 -7.51 18.33
CA LEU A 9 -3.57 -8.79 18.50
C LEU A 9 -4.25 -8.77 19.88
N ILE A 10 -5.58 -8.88 19.89
CA ILE A 10 -6.41 -8.67 21.07
C ILE A 10 -7.26 -9.92 21.28
N HIS A 11 -7.38 -10.37 22.53
CA HIS A 11 -8.30 -11.44 22.88
C HIS A 11 -9.73 -10.90 22.96
N GLN A 12 -10.65 -11.41 22.12
CA GLN A 12 -11.98 -10.81 21.94
C GLN A 12 -12.84 -10.84 23.21
N TYR A 13 -12.72 -11.89 24.03
CA TYR A 13 -13.58 -12.07 25.20
C TYR A 13 -13.13 -11.24 26.40
N THR A 14 -11.83 -10.96 26.52
CA THR A 14 -11.27 -10.24 27.67
C THR A 14 -10.85 -8.81 27.34
N GLY A 15 -10.72 -8.48 26.05
CA GLY A 15 -10.20 -7.18 25.60
C GLY A 15 -8.71 -6.96 25.89
N ILE A 16 -8.00 -7.99 26.36
CA ILE A 16 -6.57 -7.90 26.68
C ILE A 16 -5.77 -7.87 25.37
N CYS A 17 -4.88 -6.88 25.26
CA CYS A 17 -3.89 -6.84 24.20
C CYS A 17 -2.84 -7.95 24.42
N LEU A 18 -2.82 -8.93 23.52
CA LEU A 18 -1.88 -10.06 23.56
C LEU A 18 -0.51 -9.66 23.02
N ILE A 19 -0.51 -8.96 21.88
CA ILE A 19 0.69 -8.50 21.19
C ILE A 19 0.41 -7.13 20.58
N HIS A 20 1.35 -6.21 20.70
CA HIS A 20 1.36 -4.94 19.98
C HIS A 20 2.69 -4.76 19.25
N ARG A 21 2.62 -4.29 18.00
CA ARG A 21 3.79 -3.88 17.20
C ARG A 21 3.57 -2.47 16.69
N LYS A 22 4.58 -1.62 16.86
CA LYS A 22 4.62 -0.26 16.35
C LYS A 22 5.65 -0.20 15.22
N TYR A 23 5.24 0.20 14.02
CA TYR A 23 6.16 0.42 12.90
C TYR A 23 6.16 1.88 12.42
N GLY A 24 5.06 2.61 12.63
CA GLY A 24 4.94 4.01 12.26
C GLY A 24 5.18 5.00 13.41
N SER A 25 4.98 6.28 13.09
CA SER A 25 5.13 7.40 14.03
C SER A 25 3.92 7.61 14.94
N ILE A 26 2.73 7.14 14.53
CA ILE A 26 1.50 7.31 15.31
C ILE A 26 1.60 6.45 16.58
N GLU A 27 1.42 7.10 17.73
CA GLU A 27 1.48 6.46 19.03
C GLU A 27 0.09 6.43 19.67
N PHE A 28 -0.35 5.23 20.02
CA PHE A 28 -1.58 5.02 20.76
C PHE A 28 -1.27 4.27 22.05
N ASN A 29 -2.06 4.56 23.08
CA ASN A 29 -2.07 3.74 24.29
C ASN A 29 -2.73 2.38 23.96
N GLN A 30 -2.00 1.29 24.18
CA GLN A 30 -2.43 -0.08 23.85
C GLN A 30 -3.73 -0.47 24.55
N ASP A 31 -3.87 -0.15 25.84
CA ASP A 31 -5.03 -0.50 26.66
C ASP A 31 -6.27 0.29 26.24
N LEU A 32 -6.07 1.57 25.86
CA LEU A 32 -7.15 2.40 25.34
C LEU A 32 -7.66 1.88 24.00
N VAL A 33 -6.75 1.51 23.09
CA VAL A 33 -7.10 0.96 21.78
C VAL A 33 -7.81 -0.38 21.93
N SER A 34 -7.27 -1.29 22.75
CA SER A 34 -7.90 -2.60 22.93
C SER A 34 -9.29 -2.48 23.55
N GLY A 35 -9.43 -1.67 24.61
CA GLY A 35 -10.72 -1.41 25.24
C GLY A 35 -11.74 -0.76 24.29
N PHE A 36 -11.31 0.25 23.52
CA PHE A 36 -12.17 0.91 22.53
C PHE A 36 -12.66 -0.06 21.45
N LEU A 37 -11.76 -0.85 20.86
CA LEU A 37 -12.11 -1.78 19.77
C LEU A 37 -13.01 -2.92 20.25
N THR A 38 -12.80 -3.43 21.46
CA THR A 38 -13.68 -4.43 22.08
C THR A 38 -15.09 -3.87 22.30
N ALA A 39 -15.20 -2.68 22.91
CA ALA A 39 -16.49 -2.03 23.13
C ALA A 39 -17.22 -1.72 21.81
N LEU A 40 -16.46 -1.27 20.80
CA LEU A 40 -17.00 -0.96 19.48
C LEU A 40 -17.50 -2.23 18.76
N LYS A 41 -16.80 -3.36 18.90
CA LYS A 41 -17.26 -4.65 18.40
C LYS A 41 -18.56 -5.07 19.07
N ASP A 42 -18.66 -4.97 20.39
CA ASP A 42 -19.89 -5.36 21.11
C ASP A 42 -21.08 -4.47 20.67
N PHE A 43 -20.85 -3.16 20.53
CA PHE A 43 -21.83 -2.24 19.98
C PHE A 43 -22.26 -2.60 18.54
N SER A 44 -21.30 -2.93 17.67
CA SER A 44 -21.58 -3.31 16.28
C SER A 44 -22.43 -4.58 16.20
N VAL A 45 -22.18 -5.57 17.07
CA VAL A 45 -22.97 -6.81 17.12
C VAL A 45 -24.40 -6.54 17.57
N GLU A 46 -24.59 -5.71 18.60
CA GLU A 46 -25.93 -5.33 19.07
C GLU A 46 -26.72 -4.58 17.99
N PHE A 47 -26.09 -3.61 17.33
CA PHE A 47 -26.75 -2.79 16.31
C PHE A 47 -27.09 -3.58 15.05
N SER A 48 -26.19 -4.49 14.64
CA SER A 48 -26.39 -5.33 13.46
C SER A 48 -27.27 -6.56 13.71
N LYS A 49 -27.86 -6.71 14.91
CA LYS A 49 -28.62 -7.90 15.33
C LYS A 49 -27.83 -9.22 15.10
N GLY A 50 -26.51 -9.17 15.30
CA GLY A 50 -25.61 -10.30 15.13
C GLY A 50 -25.25 -10.66 13.69
N SER A 51 -25.59 -9.83 12.69
CA SER A 51 -25.37 -10.13 11.26
C SER A 51 -24.25 -9.30 10.60
N GLY A 52 -23.67 -8.32 11.31
CA GLY A 52 -22.65 -7.42 10.78
C GLY A 52 -21.41 -7.35 11.66
N GLU A 53 -20.28 -7.79 11.10
CA GLU A 53 -18.96 -7.58 11.69
C GLU A 53 -18.36 -6.27 11.18
N LEU A 54 -17.85 -5.45 12.08
CA LEU A 54 -17.14 -4.22 11.75
C LEU A 54 -15.79 -4.57 11.10
N LYS A 55 -15.61 -4.30 9.81
CA LYS A 55 -14.37 -4.68 9.11
C LYS A 55 -13.36 -3.54 8.99
N ILE A 56 -13.85 -2.32 8.82
CA ILE A 56 -13.02 -1.13 8.57
C ILE A 56 -13.62 0.05 9.32
N ILE A 57 -12.78 0.82 9.99
CA ILE A 57 -13.10 2.14 10.54
C ILE A 57 -12.35 3.17 9.71
N ASP A 58 -13.08 3.98 8.95
CA ASP A 58 -12.53 5.10 8.18
C ASP A 58 -12.29 6.29 9.10
N MET A 59 -11.01 6.58 9.36
CA MET A 59 -10.59 7.80 10.03
C MET A 59 -10.07 8.78 8.98
N GLN A 60 -10.07 10.08 9.28
CA GLN A 60 -9.71 11.10 8.30
C GLN A 60 -8.34 10.89 7.66
N ILE A 61 -7.37 10.35 8.41
CA ILE A 61 -5.96 10.23 8.03
C ILE A 61 -5.46 8.79 7.89
N PHE A 62 -6.21 7.77 8.32
CA PHE A 62 -5.82 6.37 8.20
C PHE A 62 -7.05 5.46 8.29
N TYR A 63 -6.89 4.20 7.92
CA TYR A 63 -7.88 3.16 8.14
C TYR A 63 -7.47 2.30 9.33
N LEU A 64 -8.43 1.94 10.18
CA LEU A 64 -8.28 0.78 11.05
C LEU A 64 -8.97 -0.40 10.39
N LEU A 65 -8.19 -1.40 10.01
CA LEU A 65 -8.71 -2.68 9.55
C LEU A 65 -8.87 -3.60 10.74
N LEU A 66 -9.98 -4.32 10.80
CA LEU A 66 -10.30 -5.28 11.85
C LEU A 66 -10.61 -6.63 11.21
N VAL A 67 -9.99 -7.67 11.75
CA VAL A 67 -10.25 -9.07 11.38
C VAL A 67 -10.55 -9.84 12.66
N PHE A 68 -11.74 -10.44 12.70
CA PHE A 68 -12.20 -11.27 13.80
C PHE A 68 -12.14 -12.73 13.36
N LYS A 69 -11.40 -13.57 14.09
CA LYS A 69 -11.37 -15.01 13.83
C LYS A 69 -11.02 -15.76 15.10
N GLU A 70 -11.77 -16.82 15.39
CA GLU A 70 -11.51 -17.78 16.48
C GLU A 70 -11.21 -17.15 17.86
N GLY A 71 -12.01 -16.14 18.25
CA GLY A 71 -11.85 -15.47 19.54
C GLY A 71 -10.69 -14.47 19.61
N ILE A 72 -10.01 -14.21 18.50
CA ILE A 72 -8.93 -13.24 18.36
C ILE A 72 -9.35 -12.10 17.43
N LEU A 73 -9.11 -10.86 17.87
CA LEU A 73 -9.23 -9.65 17.07
C LEU A 73 -7.83 -9.24 16.65
N CYS A 74 -7.60 -9.19 15.35
CA CYS A 74 -6.41 -8.61 14.76
C CYS A 74 -6.77 -7.26 14.16
N THR A 75 -6.02 -6.22 14.48
CA THR A 75 -6.24 -4.90 13.90
C THR A 75 -4.94 -4.23 13.48
N ALA A 76 -5.04 -3.42 12.43
CA ALA A 76 -3.96 -2.64 11.88
C ALA A 76 -4.42 -1.23 11.57
N ALA A 77 -3.58 -0.25 11.93
CA ALA A 77 -3.67 1.10 11.41
C ALA A 77 -2.86 1.18 10.10
N ALA A 78 -3.54 1.31 8.97
CA ALA A 78 -2.96 1.41 7.64
C ALA A 78 -3.27 2.79 7.05
N ASP A 79 -2.39 3.33 6.23
CA ASP A 79 -2.62 4.65 5.60
C ASP A 79 -3.70 4.54 4.51
N LYS A 80 -4.22 5.67 4.01
CA LYS A 80 -5.24 5.67 2.95
C LYS A 80 -4.72 5.17 1.60
N ASN A 81 -3.41 5.22 1.43
CA ASN A 81 -2.72 4.75 0.23
C ASN A 81 -2.37 3.26 0.30
N ASP A 82 -2.64 2.56 1.42
CA ASP A 82 -2.38 1.13 1.54
C ASP A 82 -3.51 0.29 0.93
N ASP A 83 -3.17 -0.84 0.30
CA ASP A 83 -4.18 -1.76 -0.21
C ASP A 83 -4.89 -2.49 0.96
N ALA A 84 -6.14 -2.08 1.21
CA ALA A 84 -6.97 -2.64 2.27
C ALA A 84 -7.24 -4.16 2.09
N LYS A 85 -7.32 -4.67 0.86
CA LYS A 85 -7.55 -6.10 0.59
C LYS A 85 -6.30 -6.92 0.91
N ILE A 86 -5.12 -6.44 0.49
CA ILE A 86 -3.85 -7.08 0.80
C ILE A 86 -3.66 -7.09 2.32
N THR A 87 -3.86 -5.95 2.98
CA THR A 87 -3.78 -5.83 4.44
C THR A 87 -4.70 -6.83 5.12
N HIS A 88 -5.99 -6.87 4.75
CA HIS A 88 -6.95 -7.80 5.35
C HIS A 88 -6.53 -9.27 5.18
N LYS A 89 -6.04 -9.65 3.98
CA LYS A 89 -5.57 -11.02 3.72
C LYS A 89 -4.40 -11.37 4.65
N VAL A 90 -3.42 -10.48 4.76
CA VAL A 90 -2.23 -10.70 5.59
C VAL A 90 -2.60 -10.77 7.07
N LEU A 91 -3.49 -9.89 7.56
CA LEU A 91 -3.99 -9.97 8.94
C LEU A 91 -4.68 -11.31 9.23
N SER A 92 -5.42 -11.85 8.25
CA SER A 92 -6.04 -13.17 8.36
C SER A 92 -4.98 -14.27 8.45
N ASP A 93 -3.93 -14.21 7.61
CA ASP A 93 -2.81 -15.16 7.65
C ASP A 93 -2.05 -15.11 8.99
N VAL A 94 -1.96 -13.93 9.61
CA VAL A 94 -1.37 -13.77 10.96
C VAL A 94 -2.22 -14.47 12.02
N ILE A 95 -3.56 -14.31 11.98
CA ILE A 95 -4.44 -15.00 12.94
C ILE A 95 -4.33 -16.51 12.75
N ASP A 96 -4.31 -17.01 11.51
CA ASP A 96 -4.27 -18.44 11.24
C ASP A 96 -3.00 -19.07 11.83
N LYS A 97 -1.85 -18.44 11.60
CA LYS A 97 -0.59 -18.87 12.23
C LYS A 97 -0.58 -18.74 13.75
N PHE A 98 -1.29 -17.76 14.29
CA PHE A 98 -1.40 -17.58 15.74
C PHE A 98 -2.23 -18.70 16.36
N VAL A 99 -3.40 -18.99 15.79
CA VAL A 99 -4.30 -20.07 16.19
C VAL A 99 -3.61 -21.43 16.04
N ASP A 100 -2.91 -21.68 14.93
CA ASP A 100 -2.16 -22.94 14.72
C ASP A 100 -1.13 -23.20 15.82
N LYS A 101 -0.54 -22.13 16.38
CA LYS A 101 0.53 -22.22 17.38
C LYS A 101 0.04 -22.16 18.82
N PHE A 102 -1.05 -21.44 19.08
CA PHE A 102 -1.51 -21.11 20.43
C PHE A 102 -3.00 -21.40 20.68
N GLY A 103 -3.75 -21.93 19.71
CA GLY A 103 -5.19 -22.20 19.84
C GLY A 103 -5.53 -23.12 21.01
N ASP A 104 -4.73 -24.16 21.24
CA ASP A 104 -4.93 -25.06 22.39
C ASP A 104 -4.70 -24.36 23.74
N VAL A 105 -3.83 -23.33 23.76
CA VAL A 105 -3.48 -22.58 24.96
C VAL A 105 -4.50 -21.47 25.23
N ILE A 106 -5.08 -20.88 24.17
CA ILE A 106 -6.00 -19.74 24.27
C ILE A 106 -7.28 -20.11 25.03
N GLY A 107 -7.79 -21.34 24.83
CA GLY A 107 -9.04 -21.80 25.43
C GLY A 107 -9.02 -21.87 26.96
N ASN A 108 -7.85 -22.10 27.56
CA ASN A 108 -7.63 -22.16 29.02
C ASN A 108 -6.66 -21.07 29.51
N TRP A 109 -6.49 -20.00 28.75
CA TRP A 109 -5.47 -19.00 29.02
C TRP A 109 -5.80 -18.20 30.29
N SER A 110 -4.83 -18.12 31.20
CA SER A 110 -4.99 -17.47 32.52
C SER A 110 -4.59 -15.99 32.55
N GLY A 111 -4.36 -15.36 31.39
CA GLY A 111 -3.99 -13.95 31.30
C GLY A 111 -2.48 -13.64 31.20
N ASP A 112 -1.60 -14.64 31.14
CA ASP A 112 -0.16 -14.39 30.95
C ASP A 112 0.19 -14.14 29.48
N VAL A 113 0.40 -12.87 29.10
CA VAL A 113 0.73 -12.47 27.72
C VAL A 113 2.17 -12.82 27.31
N ARG A 114 3.07 -13.13 28.26
CA ARG A 114 4.50 -13.35 27.96
C ARG A 114 4.74 -14.58 27.10
N ILE A 115 3.81 -15.54 27.13
CA ILE A 115 3.87 -16.76 26.33
C ILE A 115 3.82 -16.48 24.81
N PHE A 116 3.27 -15.32 24.42
CA PHE A 116 3.10 -14.92 23.03
C PHE A 116 4.28 -14.10 22.47
N LYS A 117 5.26 -13.70 23.30
CA LYS A 117 6.39 -12.86 22.86
C LYS A 117 7.17 -13.44 21.69
N ASN A 118 7.32 -14.76 21.63
CA ASN A 118 8.03 -15.45 20.55
C ASN A 118 7.28 -15.41 19.20
N PHE A 119 6.05 -14.89 19.18
CA PHE A 119 5.27 -14.70 17.97
C PHE A 119 5.47 -13.32 17.34
N GLU A 120 6.04 -12.36 18.07
CA GLU A 120 6.33 -11.02 17.55
C GLU A 120 7.21 -11.06 16.29
N SER A 121 8.27 -11.88 16.29
CA SER A 121 9.15 -12.02 15.11
C SER A 121 8.43 -12.61 13.90
N ILE A 122 7.47 -13.52 14.13
CA ILE A 122 6.67 -14.12 13.06
C ILE A 122 5.73 -13.06 12.46
N ILE A 123 5.15 -12.20 13.30
CA ILE A 123 4.34 -11.07 12.86
C ILE A 123 5.18 -10.11 12.01
N ASP A 124 6.39 -9.75 12.48
CA ASP A 124 7.29 -8.85 11.75
C ASP A 124 7.65 -9.41 10.37
N GLU A 125 7.93 -10.72 10.27
CA GLU A 125 8.22 -11.41 9.01
C GLU A 125 7.02 -11.39 8.05
N ILE A 126 5.81 -11.68 8.55
CA ILE A 126 4.59 -11.71 7.74
C ILE A 126 4.22 -10.31 7.26
N LEU A 127 4.36 -9.31 8.13
CA LEU A 127 4.05 -7.91 7.81
C LEU A 127 5.18 -7.19 7.08
N LEU A 128 6.28 -7.88 6.75
CA LEU A 128 7.48 -7.29 6.14
C LEU A 128 7.94 -6.02 6.88
N ASN A 129 7.91 -6.04 8.21
CA ASN A 129 8.16 -4.89 9.09
C ASN A 129 7.26 -3.66 8.79
N GLY A 130 5.99 -3.90 8.49
CA GLY A 130 4.98 -2.87 8.25
C GLY A 130 4.87 -2.39 6.80
N ARG A 131 5.53 -3.06 5.84
CA ARG A 131 5.52 -2.68 4.41
C ARG A 131 4.66 -3.59 3.53
N VAL A 132 3.93 -4.52 4.12
CA VAL A 132 3.20 -5.55 3.36
C VAL A 132 2.10 -5.00 2.45
N ALA A 133 1.59 -3.81 2.75
CA ALA A 133 0.51 -3.16 2.01
C ALA A 133 0.97 -2.04 1.07
N GLU A 134 2.28 -1.84 0.95
CA GLU A 134 2.88 -0.82 0.09
C GLU A 134 2.49 -1.09 -1.38
N ILE A 135 1.66 -0.21 -1.94
CA ILE A 135 1.26 -0.31 -3.34
C ILE A 135 2.50 -0.05 -4.19
N GLN A 136 2.95 -1.07 -4.93
CA GLN A 136 4.03 -0.90 -5.90
C GLN A 136 3.59 0.08 -6.99
N LEU A 137 4.14 1.30 -6.95
CA LEU A 137 3.88 2.31 -7.97
C LEU A 137 4.42 1.81 -9.31
N LYS A 138 3.51 1.57 -10.26
CA LYS A 138 3.83 1.26 -11.65
C LYS A 138 3.88 2.56 -12.43
N ILE A 139 5.08 2.98 -12.80
CA ILE A 139 5.25 4.20 -13.58
C ILE A 139 5.39 3.84 -15.06
N PRO A 140 4.54 4.38 -15.95
CA PRO A 140 4.68 4.18 -17.38
C PRO A 140 5.89 4.98 -17.91
N ILE A 141 6.77 4.30 -18.65
CA ILE A 141 7.85 4.93 -19.42
C ILE A 141 7.76 4.54 -20.89
N LEU A 142 7.92 5.51 -21.79
CA LEU A 142 8.07 5.18 -23.20
C LEU A 142 9.36 4.39 -23.47
N LYS A 143 9.28 3.35 -24.30
CA LYS A 143 10.45 2.53 -24.70
C LYS A 143 11.59 3.34 -25.32
N ILE A 144 11.28 4.48 -25.97
CA ILE A 144 12.31 5.39 -26.50
C ILE A 144 13.21 5.99 -25.42
N TYR A 145 12.72 6.09 -24.19
CA TYR A 145 13.47 6.59 -23.03
C TYR A 145 14.17 5.48 -22.25
N GLU A 146 13.93 4.20 -22.55
CA GLU A 146 14.46 3.06 -21.78
C GLU A 146 15.99 3.08 -21.66
N LYS A 147 16.70 3.30 -22.78
CA LYS A 147 18.16 3.29 -22.80
C LYS A 147 18.77 4.44 -22.01
N ASP A 148 18.09 5.58 -21.95
CA ASP A 148 18.57 6.76 -21.24
C ASP A 148 18.17 6.73 -19.76
N PHE A 149 16.99 6.18 -19.43
CA PHE A 149 16.55 5.88 -18.07
C PHE A 149 17.50 4.88 -17.39
N ARG A 150 17.87 3.78 -18.06
CA ARG A 150 18.86 2.81 -17.53
C ARG A 150 20.22 3.46 -17.26
N LYS A 151 20.67 4.39 -18.11
CA LYS A 151 21.91 5.15 -17.88
C LYS A 151 21.79 6.10 -16.70
N SER A 152 20.62 6.70 -16.49
CA SER A 152 20.32 7.53 -15.33
C SER A 152 20.33 6.69 -14.05
N GLN A 153 19.62 5.56 -14.02
CA GLN A 153 19.64 4.63 -12.90
C GLN A 153 21.04 4.14 -12.57
N GLN A 154 21.86 3.78 -13.57
CA GLN A 154 23.26 3.39 -13.33
C GLN A 154 24.12 4.51 -12.74
N LYS A 155 23.83 5.79 -13.03
CA LYS A 155 24.51 6.93 -12.42
C LYS A 155 24.04 7.17 -10.98
N ILE A 156 22.76 6.95 -10.69
CA ILE A 156 22.15 7.11 -9.37
C ILE A 156 22.62 5.96 -8.44
N MET A 157 22.63 4.72 -8.94
CA MET A 157 23.17 3.55 -8.25
C MET A 157 24.68 3.65 -8.00
N LYS A 158 25.47 4.21 -8.94
CA LYS A 158 26.91 4.50 -8.71
C LYS A 158 27.16 5.57 -7.66
N LYS A 159 26.16 6.37 -7.30
CA LYS A 159 26.19 7.30 -6.17
C LYS A 159 25.64 6.70 -4.86
N GLY A 160 25.26 5.42 -4.86
CA GLY A 160 24.77 4.72 -3.67
C GLY A 160 23.31 5.05 -3.28
N LEU A 161 22.56 5.77 -4.13
CA LEU A 161 21.12 5.97 -3.94
C LEU A 161 20.35 4.86 -4.66
N ILE A 162 19.51 4.15 -3.93
CA ILE A 162 18.38 3.41 -4.49
C ILE A 162 17.34 4.49 -4.81
N LEU A 163 16.80 4.47 -6.03
CA LEU A 163 15.82 5.46 -6.50
C LEU A 163 14.54 5.25 -5.68
N THR A 164 14.32 6.07 -4.66
CA THR A 164 13.11 6.03 -3.82
C THR A 164 12.04 6.95 -4.40
N GLU A 165 10.79 6.76 -3.98
CA GLU A 165 9.68 7.65 -4.34
C GLU A 165 9.96 9.13 -3.99
N GLU A 166 10.72 9.37 -2.92
CA GLU A 166 11.18 10.70 -2.52
C GLU A 166 12.05 11.38 -3.60
N ASP A 167 12.92 10.63 -4.28
CA ASP A 167 13.75 11.15 -5.37
C ASP A 167 12.94 11.47 -6.62
N LEU A 168 11.82 10.78 -6.84
CA LEU A 168 10.88 11.04 -7.94
C LEU A 168 10.10 12.34 -7.69
N ARG A 169 9.65 12.58 -6.45
CA ARG A 169 8.99 13.83 -6.05
C ARG A 169 9.94 15.03 -6.10
N VAL A 170 11.20 14.88 -5.69
CA VAL A 170 12.20 15.98 -5.76
C VAL A 170 12.57 16.30 -7.22
N ALA A 171 12.54 15.32 -8.12
CA ALA A 171 12.81 15.50 -9.54
C ALA A 171 11.72 16.29 -10.30
N GLN A 172 10.53 16.50 -9.73
CA GLN A 172 9.46 17.32 -10.34
C GLN A 172 9.95 18.75 -10.68
N ASN A 173 10.96 19.27 -9.97
CA ASN A 173 11.50 20.61 -10.22
C ASN A 173 12.57 20.71 -11.32
N GLN A 174 13.04 19.60 -11.90
CA GLN A 174 13.96 19.62 -13.04
C GLN A 174 13.61 18.54 -14.05
N LYS A 175 12.80 18.90 -15.08
CA LYS A 175 12.48 18.02 -16.21
C LYS A 175 13.76 17.36 -16.74
N PRO A 176 13.89 16.02 -16.70
CA PRO A 176 15.14 15.37 -17.07
C PRO A 176 15.53 15.64 -18.52
N LYS A 177 16.84 15.77 -18.81
CA LYS A 177 17.34 16.12 -20.16
C LYS A 177 16.87 15.19 -21.29
N TRP A 178 16.44 13.96 -21.00
CA TRP A 178 15.92 13.02 -22.00
C TRP A 178 14.46 13.26 -22.41
N THR A 179 13.68 14.02 -21.63
CA THR A 179 12.32 14.46 -22.00
C THR A 179 12.30 15.42 -23.21
N LEU A 180 13.48 15.89 -23.65
CA LEU A 180 13.68 16.66 -24.89
C LEU A 180 13.55 15.80 -26.15
N LYS A 181 13.77 14.48 -26.07
CA LYS A 181 13.53 13.58 -27.19
C LYS A 181 12.02 13.38 -27.31
N ARG A 182 11.44 13.70 -28.45
CA ARG A 182 10.00 13.53 -28.69
C ARG A 182 9.74 12.37 -29.63
N LEU A 183 8.60 11.71 -29.47
CA LEU A 183 8.10 10.80 -30.50
C LEU A 183 8.00 11.57 -31.82
N PRO A 184 8.40 10.99 -32.97
CA PRO A 184 8.33 11.68 -34.25
C PRO A 184 6.90 12.14 -34.51
N ALA A 185 6.67 13.40 -34.90
CA ALA A 185 5.34 13.91 -35.24
C ALA A 185 4.65 13.11 -36.37
N GLN A 186 5.44 12.30 -37.10
CA GLN A 186 4.96 11.36 -38.10
C GLN A 186 3.92 10.36 -37.56
N VAL A 187 3.99 9.98 -36.27
CA VAL A 187 3.01 9.08 -35.63
C VAL A 187 1.60 9.68 -35.56
N ILE A 188 1.48 11.01 -35.50
CA ILE A 188 0.20 11.72 -35.57
C ILE A 188 -0.29 11.75 -37.01
N THR A 189 0.59 12.06 -37.96
CA THR A 189 0.22 12.16 -39.38
C THR A 189 -0.10 10.82 -40.03
N GLN A 190 0.42 9.72 -39.48
CA GLN A 190 0.14 8.35 -39.94
C GLN A 190 -1.12 7.76 -39.28
N GLY A 191 -1.79 8.51 -38.39
CA GLY A 191 -3.03 8.08 -37.73
C GLY A 191 -2.83 7.04 -36.62
N PHE A 192 -1.59 6.81 -36.16
CA PHE A 192 -1.33 5.88 -35.06
C PHE A 192 -1.65 6.47 -33.68
N LEU A 193 -1.60 7.80 -33.54
CA LEU A 193 -1.82 8.50 -32.28
C LEU A 193 -2.56 9.81 -32.50
N ASP A 194 -3.58 10.06 -31.69
CA ASP A 194 -4.23 11.37 -31.63
C ASP A 194 -3.33 12.42 -30.98
N LYS A 195 -3.60 13.70 -31.28
CA LYS A 195 -2.85 14.82 -30.69
C LYS A 195 -2.90 14.82 -29.16
N GLU A 196 -3.95 14.27 -28.57
CA GLU A 196 -4.12 14.16 -27.11
C GLU A 196 -3.32 12.97 -26.55
N MET A 197 -3.44 11.79 -27.16
CA MET A 197 -2.61 10.62 -26.83
C MET A 197 -1.12 10.93 -26.95
N TYR A 198 -0.73 11.69 -27.98
CA TYR A 198 0.65 12.13 -28.16
C TYR A 198 1.13 12.98 -26.98
N LYS A 199 0.30 13.87 -26.43
CA LYS A 199 0.70 14.67 -25.25
C LYS A 199 0.86 13.80 -24.01
N ILE A 200 -0.09 12.90 -23.76
CA ILE A 200 -0.06 11.98 -22.60
C ILE A 200 1.12 11.02 -22.68
N ALA A 201 1.43 10.49 -23.87
CA ALA A 201 2.62 9.68 -24.09
C ALA A 201 3.91 10.41 -23.70
N HIS A 202 4.00 11.74 -23.88
CA HIS A 202 5.18 12.51 -23.46
C HIS A 202 5.24 12.79 -21.95
N LEU A 203 4.12 12.61 -21.23
CA LEU A 203 4.08 12.66 -19.77
C LEU A 203 4.49 11.32 -19.14
N ALA A 204 4.44 10.21 -19.90
CA ALA A 204 4.98 8.91 -19.52
C ALA A 204 6.52 8.85 -19.63
N ASP A 205 7.20 9.65 -18.80
CA ASP A 205 8.65 9.84 -18.79
C ASP A 205 9.40 8.99 -17.74
N GLY A 206 8.67 8.17 -16.98
CA GLY A 206 9.22 7.38 -15.87
C GLY A 206 9.29 8.13 -14.54
N PHE A 207 8.74 9.34 -14.44
CA PHE A 207 8.67 10.13 -13.20
C PHE A 207 7.24 10.50 -12.77
N HIS A 208 6.28 10.52 -13.70
CA HIS A 208 4.89 10.84 -13.39
C HIS A 208 4.07 9.55 -13.25
N THR A 209 3.40 9.40 -12.11
CA THR A 209 2.41 8.33 -11.90
C THR A 209 1.15 8.59 -12.74
N ILE A 210 0.25 7.60 -12.83
CA ILE A 210 -1.02 7.74 -13.54
C ILE A 210 -1.84 8.92 -12.96
N SER A 211 -1.82 9.09 -11.64
CA SER A 211 -2.47 10.20 -10.94
C SER A 211 -1.83 11.54 -11.26
N ASP A 212 -0.49 11.63 -11.29
CA ASP A 212 0.20 12.87 -11.69
C ASP A 212 -0.12 13.27 -13.14
N ILE A 213 -0.19 12.27 -14.04
CA ILE A 213 -0.57 12.48 -15.43
C ILE A 213 -2.02 12.97 -15.52
N ALA A 214 -2.93 12.44 -14.70
CA ALA A 214 -4.32 12.88 -14.64
C ALA A 214 -4.45 14.33 -14.17
N GLU A 215 -3.71 14.72 -13.13
CA GLU A 215 -3.66 16.10 -12.65
C GLU A 215 -3.08 17.07 -13.69
N GLU A 216 -1.95 16.73 -14.32
CA GLU A 216 -1.29 17.62 -15.30
C GLU A 216 -2.07 17.70 -16.63
N SER A 217 -2.82 16.66 -16.98
CA SER A 217 -3.68 16.63 -18.17
C SER A 217 -5.09 17.17 -17.95
N GLY A 218 -5.51 17.35 -16.69
CA GLY A 218 -6.85 17.81 -16.31
C GLY A 218 -7.96 16.81 -16.67
N LYS A 219 -7.64 15.52 -16.80
CA LYS A 219 -8.59 14.45 -17.15
C LYS A 219 -8.82 13.49 -15.97
N PRO A 220 -9.96 12.80 -15.91
CA PRO A 220 -10.20 11.73 -14.94
C PRO A 220 -9.15 10.61 -15.07
N GLU A 221 -8.73 10.03 -13.95
CA GLU A 221 -7.77 8.91 -13.92
C GLU A 221 -8.22 7.72 -14.77
N ALA A 222 -9.53 7.44 -14.82
CA ALA A 222 -10.09 6.37 -15.63
C ALA A 222 -9.82 6.55 -17.13
N ASP A 223 -9.89 7.80 -17.62
CA ASP A 223 -9.61 8.10 -19.03
C ASP A 223 -8.11 8.00 -19.31
N ILE A 224 -7.27 8.42 -18.37
CA ILE A 224 -5.81 8.27 -18.49
C ILE A 224 -5.40 6.80 -18.49
N GLN A 225 -6.06 5.96 -17.70
CA GLN A 225 -5.78 4.54 -17.65
C GLN A 225 -6.08 3.88 -19.00
N VAL A 226 -7.23 4.18 -19.63
CA VAL A 226 -7.55 3.69 -20.99
C VAL A 226 -6.50 4.13 -22.01
N LEU A 227 -6.07 5.39 -21.95
CA LEU A 227 -5.07 5.93 -22.88
C LEU A 227 -3.68 5.32 -22.67
N ILE A 228 -3.34 4.97 -21.42
CA ILE A 228 -2.11 4.25 -21.08
C ILE A 228 -2.19 2.80 -21.57
N ASP A 229 -3.34 2.14 -21.41
CA ASP A 229 -3.55 0.77 -21.89
C ASP A 229 -3.45 0.73 -23.42
N ASP A 230 -4.06 1.69 -24.14
CA ASP A 230 -3.92 1.83 -25.60
C ASP A 230 -2.45 2.04 -26.04
N LEU A 231 -1.67 2.81 -25.27
CA LEU A 231 -0.25 3.04 -25.53
C LEU A 231 0.62 1.80 -25.24
N ASP A 232 0.20 0.95 -24.30
CA ASP A 232 0.86 -0.33 -24.01
C ASP A 232 0.53 -1.39 -25.08
N ASP A 233 -0.72 -1.42 -25.56
CA ASP A 233 -1.17 -2.28 -26.66
C ASP A 233 -0.42 -1.96 -27.97
N LEU A 234 -0.13 -0.68 -28.21
CA LEU A 234 0.76 -0.22 -29.30
C LEU A 234 2.23 -0.62 -29.07
N GLY A 235 2.56 -1.20 -27.92
CA GLY A 235 3.88 -1.64 -27.54
C GLY A 235 4.87 -0.49 -27.34
N LEU A 236 4.37 0.73 -27.06
CA LEU A 236 5.21 1.92 -26.89
C LEU A 236 5.60 2.17 -25.44
N LEU A 237 4.88 1.59 -24.49
CA LEU A 237 5.12 1.71 -23.06
C LEU A 237 5.87 0.52 -22.47
N LYS A 238 6.42 0.78 -21.29
CA LYS A 238 6.94 -0.20 -20.37
C LYS A 238 6.67 0.32 -18.97
N PHE A 239 6.23 -0.55 -18.07
CA PHE A 239 6.02 -0.17 -16.68
C PHE A 239 7.29 -0.43 -15.88
N ILE A 240 7.71 0.56 -15.10
CA ILE A 240 8.76 0.42 -14.11
C ILE A 240 8.07 0.24 -12.76
N GLU A 241 8.40 -0.85 -12.08
CA GLU A 241 8.02 -1.07 -10.68
C GLU A 241 9.08 -0.40 -9.80
N ILE A 242 8.67 0.60 -9.02
CA ILE A 242 9.51 1.18 -7.97
C ILE A 242 9.19 0.48 -6.65
N LYS A 243 10.26 0.12 -5.93
CA LYS A 243 10.25 -0.49 -4.60
C LYS A 243 10.82 0.49 -3.58
#